data_AF-A0A2D6FKT1-F1
#
_entry.id   AF-A0A2D6FKT1-F1
#
_cell.length_a   1.000
_cell.length_b   1.000
_cell.length_c   1.000
_cell.angle_alpha   90.00
_cell.angle_beta   90.00
_cell.angle_gamma   90.00
#
_symmetry.space_group_name_H-M   'P 1'
#
loop_
_entity.id
_entity.type
_entity.pdbx_description
1 polymer ?
#
loop_
_entity_poly.entity_id
_entity_poly.type
_entity_poly.pdbx_seq_one_letter_code
_entity_poly.pdbx_strand_id
1 'polypeptide(L)'
;MNNYVKAANAHFTAVQAEAEAVLETYFNNSVGIGEHSDLPTEIYKWVDKLASAEDALVVLKRFKRQQNGKAGTYPENKSQNGRSI
;
A
#
# COMPACT_ATOMS: atom_id res chain seq x y z
N MET A 1 -13.21 -12.55 12.95
CA MET A 1 -12.22 -11.66 12.30
C MET A 1 -11.05 -12.54 11.87
N ASN A 2 -10.63 -12.51 10.61
CA ASN A 2 -9.59 -13.43 10.15
C ASN A 2 -8.23 -13.04 10.76
N ASN A 3 -7.66 -13.88 11.63
CA ASN A 3 -6.45 -13.57 12.42
C ASN A 3 -5.25 -13.22 11.52
N TYR A 4 -5.17 -13.85 10.35
CA TYR A 4 -4.14 -13.57 9.34
C TYR A 4 -4.23 -12.16 8.77
N VAL A 5 -5.44 -11.64 8.55
CA VAL A 5 -5.64 -10.27 8.05
C VAL A 5 -5.25 -9.24 9.11
N LYS A 6 -5.47 -9.55 10.40
CA LYS A 6 -5.02 -8.71 11.51
C LYS A 6 -3.49 -8.71 11.59
N ALA A 7 -2.85 -9.87 11.52
CA ALA A 7 -1.40 -10.00 11.55
C ALA A 7 -0.72 -9.27 10.38
N ALA A 8 -1.21 -9.49 9.15
CA ALA A 8 -0.70 -8.80 7.97
C ALA A 8 -0.87 -7.28 8.06
N ASN A 9 -2.03 -6.81 8.53
CA ASN A 9 -2.27 -5.38 8.71
C ASN A 9 -1.31 -4.75 9.74
N ALA A 10 -1.07 -5.43 10.87
CA ALA A 10 -0.10 -4.98 11.86
C ALA A 10 1.33 -4.95 11.32
N HIS A 11 1.73 -5.98 10.56
CA HIS A 11 3.05 -6.03 9.93
C HIS A 11 3.29 -4.86 8.98
N PHE A 12 2.39 -4.65 8.00
CA PHE A 12 2.58 -3.56 7.03
C PHE A 12 2.44 -2.16 7.66
N THR A 13 1.63 -2.01 8.72
CA THR A 13 1.58 -0.75 9.48
C THR A 13 2.91 -0.46 10.18
N ALA A 14 3.56 -1.49 10.75
CA ALA A 14 4.88 -1.32 11.36
C ALA A 14 5.96 -0.98 10.31
N VAL A 15 5.93 -1.64 9.14
CA VAL A 15 6.86 -1.37 8.04
C VAL A 15 6.69 0.06 7.51
N GLN A 16 5.45 0.54 7.38
CA GLN A 16 5.15 1.91 6.97
C GLN A 16 5.78 2.92 7.95
N ALA A 17 5.51 2.75 9.25
CA ALA A 17 6.03 3.64 10.29
C ALA A 17 7.57 3.62 10.39
N GLU A 18 8.20 2.46 10.21
CA GLU A 18 9.66 2.32 10.16
C GLU A 18 10.24 3.11 8.98
N ALA A 19 9.66 2.95 7.79
CA ALA A 19 10.12 3.65 6.60
C ALA A 19 9.93 5.17 6.70
N GLU A 20 8.79 5.63 7.23
CA GLU A 20 8.52 7.05 7.47
C GLU A 20 9.53 7.65 8.46
N ALA A 21 9.80 7.00 9.60
CA ALA A 21 10.76 7.50 10.58
C ALA A 21 12.19 7.57 10.04
N VAL A 22 12.59 6.60 9.22
CA VAL A 22 13.91 6.57 8.59
C VAL A 22 14.02 7.69 7.55
N LEU A 23 13.03 7.85 6.68
CA LEU A 23 12.99 8.94 5.69
C LEU A 23 12.96 10.31 6.35
N GLU A 24 12.18 10.47 7.41
CA GLU A 24 12.13 11.70 8.21
C GLU A 24 13.50 12.02 8.81
N THR A 25 14.21 11.00 9.30
CA THR A 25 15.59 11.16 9.80
C THR A 25 16.51 11.67 8.70
N TYR A 26 16.44 11.10 7.48
CA TYR A 26 17.25 11.54 6.35
C TYR A 26 16.89 12.96 5.87
N PHE A 27 15.62 13.34 5.86
CA PHE A 27 15.17 14.64 5.37
C PHE A 27 15.35 15.77 6.40
N ASN A 28 15.18 15.50 7.70
CA ASN A 28 15.23 16.51 8.76
C ASN A 28 16.59 16.62 9.46
N ASN A 29 17.39 15.55 9.55
CA ASN A 29 18.74 15.61 10.13
C ASN A 29 19.83 15.97 9.09
N SER A 30 19.49 16.84 8.13
CA SER A 30 20.36 17.37 7.07
C SER A 30 21.42 18.36 7.59
N VAL A 31 21.97 18.12 8.78
CA VAL A 31 23.11 18.85 9.35
C VAL A 31 24.25 17.86 9.59
N GLY A 32 24.96 17.49 8.52
CA GLY A 32 26.18 16.68 8.62
C GLY A 32 26.28 15.47 7.67
N ILE A 33 25.29 15.24 6.80
CA ILE A 33 25.33 14.16 5.79
C ILE A 33 26.19 14.61 4.57
N GLY A 34 27.37 15.14 4.84
CA GLY A 34 28.35 15.51 3.82
C GLY A 34 29.31 14.38 3.45
N GLU A 35 29.22 13.20 4.09
CA GLU A 35 30.27 12.16 4.03
C GLU A 35 29.83 10.75 3.61
N HIS A 36 28.62 10.56 3.06
CA HIS A 36 28.20 9.25 2.54
C HIS A 36 27.50 9.37 1.18
N SER A 37 28.24 9.11 0.09
CA SER A 37 27.77 9.15 -1.30
C SER A 37 26.61 8.20 -1.63
N ASP A 38 26.29 7.24 -0.76
CA ASP A 38 25.24 6.23 -0.96
C ASP A 38 23.87 6.55 -0.32
N LEU A 39 23.72 7.73 0.29
CA LEU A 39 22.44 8.17 0.86
C LEU A 39 21.23 8.08 -0.08
N PRO A 40 21.30 8.51 -1.36
CA PRO A 40 20.15 8.47 -2.26
C PRO A 40 19.70 7.03 -2.55
N THR A 41 20.62 6.08 -2.65
CA THR A 41 20.31 4.65 -2.83
C THR A 41 19.45 4.13 -1.68
N GLU A 42 19.82 4.47 -0.45
CA GLU A 42 19.11 4.00 0.73
C GLU A 42 17.75 4.71 0.86
N ILE A 43 17.66 6.00 0.52
CA ILE A 43 16.37 6.71 0.43
C ILE A 43 15.43 6.01 -0.55
N TYR A 44 15.89 5.65 -1.76
CA TYR A 44 15.04 4.98 -2.75
C TYR A 44 14.51 3.63 -2.25
N LYS A 45 15.35 2.86 -1.56
CA LYS A 45 14.95 1.59 -0.94
C LYS A 45 13.87 1.78 0.12
N TRP A 46 13.99 2.80 0.96
CA TRP A 46 12.98 3.09 1.99
C TRP A 46 11.68 3.64 1.39
N VAL A 47 11.76 4.45 0.33
CA VAL A 47 10.58 4.91 -0.43
C VAL A 47 9.84 3.74 -1.08
N ASP A 48 10.56 2.79 -1.69
CA ASP A 48 9.96 1.59 -2.31
C ASP A 48 9.29 0.69 -1.26
N LYS A 49 9.93 0.54 -0.09
CA LYS A 49 9.39 -0.21 1.05
C LYS A 49 8.12 0.44 1.60
N LEU A 50 8.10 1.77 1.68
CA LEU A 50 6.92 2.56 2.10
C LEU A 50 5.76 2.36 1.11
N ALA A 51 6.00 2.59 -0.18
CA ALA A 51 4.99 2.44 -1.22
C ALA A 51 4.38 1.02 -1.23
N SER A 52 5.23 -0.01 -1.14
CA SER A 52 4.80 -1.41 -1.06
C SER A 52 3.94 -1.69 0.17
N ALA A 53 4.26 -1.11 1.32
CA ALA A 53 3.49 -1.27 2.55
C ALA A 53 2.11 -0.58 2.45
N GLU A 54 2.06 0.63 1.89
CA GLU A 54 0.81 1.36 1.67
C GLU A 54 -0.14 0.59 0.74
N ASP A 55 0.38 0.10 -0.39
CA ASP A 55 -0.38 -0.72 -1.34
C ASP A 55 -0.91 -2.00 -0.70
N ALA A 56 -0.07 -2.70 0.07
CA ALA A 56 -0.49 -3.89 0.80
C ALA A 56 -1.62 -3.59 1.80
N LEU A 57 -1.55 -2.45 2.52
CA LEU A 57 -2.62 -2.01 3.43
C LEU A 57 -3.92 -1.71 2.67
N VAL A 58 -3.85 -1.11 1.47
CA VAL A 58 -5.02 -0.87 0.61
C VAL A 58 -5.66 -2.18 0.18
N VAL A 59 -4.86 -3.16 -0.26
CA VAL A 59 -5.35 -4.49 -0.64
C VAL A 59 -6.01 -5.18 0.56
N LEU A 60 -5.38 -5.17 1.73
CA LEU A 60 -5.95 -5.73 2.97
C LEU A 60 -7.28 -5.05 3.36
N LYS A 61 -7.40 -3.74 3.17
CA LYS A 61 -8.66 -3.00 3.38
C LYS A 61 -9.75 -3.45 2.41
N ARG A 62 -9.43 -3.70 1.13
CA ARG A 62 -10.37 -4.24 0.14
C ARG A 62 -10.89 -5.62 0.54
N PHE A 63 -10.01 -6.52 0.99
CA PHE A 63 -10.41 -7.85 1.47
C PHE A 63 -11.29 -7.79 2.72
N LYS A 64 -11.00 -6.90 3.68
CA LYS A 64 -11.88 -6.67 4.84
C LYS A 64 -13.29 -6.23 4.44
N ARG A 65 -13.40 -5.40 3.39
CA ARG A 65 -14.69 -4.91 2.87
C ARG A 65 -15.50 -6.02 2.18
N GLN A 66 -14.86 -6.86 1.39
CA GLN A 66 -15.52 -7.98 0.70
C GLN A 66 -16.08 -9.03 1.67
N GLN A 67 -15.44 -9.25 2.82
CA GLN A 67 -15.94 -10.16 3.86
C GLN A 67 -17.23 -9.66 4.54
N ASN A 68 -17.53 -8.36 4.41
CA ASN A 68 -18.65 -7.71 5.10
C ASN A 68 -19.82 -7.33 4.17
N GLY A 69 -19.75 -7.65 2.87
CA GLY A 69 -20.73 -7.23 1.88
C GLY A 69 -20.94 -8.24 0.76
N LYS A 70 -22.04 -9.01 0.84
CA LYS A 70 -22.80 -9.33 -0.37
C LYS A 70 -23.30 -8.00 -0.97
N ALA A 71 -23.33 -7.91 -2.30
CA ALA A 71 -23.88 -6.85 -3.15
C ALA A 71 -22.90 -5.75 -3.62
N GLY A 72 -22.74 -5.70 -4.95
CA GLY A 72 -21.95 -4.73 -5.70
C GLY A 72 -21.71 -5.23 -7.11
N THR A 73 -22.79 -5.32 -7.89
CA THR A 73 -22.90 -5.81 -9.26
C THR A 73 -21.78 -5.37 -10.21
N TYR A 74 -21.17 -6.32 -10.92
CA TYR A 74 -20.57 -6.04 -12.22
C TYR A 74 -21.70 -5.72 -13.19
N PRO A 75 -21.67 -4.60 -13.94
CA PRO A 75 -22.63 -4.42 -15.03
C PRO A 75 -22.34 -5.50 -16.09
N GLU A 76 -23.27 -6.45 -16.19
CA GLU A 76 -23.37 -7.37 -17.32
C GLU A 76 -23.54 -6.50 -18.58
N ASN A 77 -22.48 -6.39 -19.38
CA ASN A 77 -22.56 -5.83 -20.72
C ASN A 77 -23.44 -6.78 -21.54
N LYS A 78 -24.75 -6.54 -21.52
CA LYS A 78 -25.68 -7.14 -22.46
C LYS A 78 -25.40 -6.54 -23.82
N SER A 79 -24.64 -7.30 -24.60
CA SER A 79 -24.69 -7.32 -26.06
C SER A 79 -26.14 -7.13 -26.53
N GLN A 80 -26.51 -5.92 -26.93
CA GLN A 80 -27.72 -5.69 -27.73
C GLN A 80 -27.33 -5.81 -29.20
N ASN A 81 -27.14 -7.07 -29.62
CA ASN A 81 -27.24 -7.42 -31.02
C ASN A 81 -28.69 -7.90 -31.28
N GLY A 82 -29.34 -7.32 -32.29
CA GLY A 82 -30.62 -7.80 -32.81
C GLY A 82 -31.80 -6.85 -32.61
N ARG A 83 -31.83 -5.72 -33.34
CA ARG A 83 -33.10 -5.06 -33.67
C ARG A 83 -33.53 -5.50 -35.07
N SER A 84 -34.33 -6.55 -35.09
CA SER A 84 -35.17 -6.94 -36.22
C SER A 84 -36.54 -6.30 -36.04
N ILE A 85 -36.90 -5.35 -36.92
CA ILE A 85 -38.24 -5.13 -37.50
C ILE A 85 -38.08 -4.16 -38.67
#